data_AF-A0A9P0Q6L1-F1
#
_entry.id   AF-A0A9P0Q6L1-F1
#
_cell.length_a   1.000
_cell.length_b   1.000
_cell.length_c   1.000
_cell.angle_alpha   90.00
_cell.angle_beta   90.00
_cell.angle_gamma   90.00
#
_symmetry.space_group_name_H-M   'P 1'
#
loop_
_entity.id
_entity.type
_entity.pdbx_description
1 polymer ?
#
loop_
_entity_poly.entity_id
_entity_poly.type
_entity_poly.pdbx_seq_one_letter_code
_entity_poly.pdbx_strand_id
1 'polypeptide(L)'
;MGDDKSNEGVKPIKKSMTDEERMALAAKLDKELDEFIEKLPRKKYEDGWPEDRWEEEMARHPFFMKEPPKPGDEVHPLFEGLQKLKYDPEENKPEELALNYKEDGNYNFKYKNYRLAVIAYTEGLKVKCGNPDIDATLLNNRAAAHYFLKNYRSALKDCELALKLKTNYDKAIKRAAQCCYEMKQYNKAIDYCDTILENEKDNKTLLEFRKKCASLAKDIEQSERKKQFFAKKKQMEEDNLVKEILKRGYKLEGDSGTRYYKYLKHTLSGMRNISTKLKI
;
A
#
# COMPACT_ATOMS: atom_id res chain seq x y z
N MET A 1 -73.79 40.88 -58.78
CA MET A 1 -73.15 42.00 -58.05
C MET A 1 -73.10 41.61 -56.59
N GLY A 2 -71.98 41.51 -55.90
CA GLY A 2 -70.59 41.75 -56.27
C GLY A 2 -69.71 40.96 -55.30
N ASP A 3 -68.52 40.68 -55.79
CA ASP A 3 -67.41 39.99 -55.13
C ASP A 3 -67.06 40.60 -53.76
N ASP A 4 -66.58 39.77 -52.81
CA ASP A 4 -65.20 39.99 -52.36
C ASP A 4 -64.61 38.75 -51.69
N LYS A 5 -63.41 38.38 -52.15
CA LYS A 5 -62.65 37.19 -51.74
C LYS A 5 -61.58 37.59 -50.71
N SER A 6 -61.40 36.70 -49.73
CA SER A 6 -60.13 36.34 -49.09
C SER A 6 -59.13 37.47 -48.78
N ASN A 7 -59.11 37.94 -47.52
CA ASN A 7 -57.99 38.69 -46.98
C ASN A 7 -57.06 37.75 -46.20
N GLU A 8 -56.08 37.17 -46.89
CA GLU A 8 -54.97 36.45 -46.27
C GLU A 8 -54.02 37.45 -45.60
N GLY A 9 -53.91 37.38 -44.27
CA GLY A 9 -53.03 38.23 -43.47
C GLY A 9 -51.55 37.99 -43.78
N VAL A 10 -50.98 38.87 -44.58
CA VAL A 10 -49.54 38.96 -44.85
C VAL A 10 -48.80 39.26 -43.53
N LYS A 11 -47.99 38.31 -43.04
CA LYS A 11 -47.05 38.57 -41.94
C LYS A 11 -46.06 39.66 -42.36
N PRO A 12 -45.79 40.68 -41.51
CA PRO A 12 -44.95 41.80 -41.90
C PRO A 12 -43.51 41.32 -42.15
N ILE A 13 -43.04 41.55 -43.38
CA ILE A 13 -41.66 41.30 -43.80
C ILE A 13 -40.76 42.24 -42.99
N LYS A 14 -39.90 41.67 -42.14
CA LYS A 14 -38.86 42.46 -41.43
C LYS A 14 -37.97 43.11 -42.49
N LYS A 15 -37.95 44.45 -42.54
CA LYS A 15 -37.02 45.19 -43.41
C LYS A 15 -35.60 44.73 -43.08
N SER A 16 -34.89 44.22 -44.08
CA SER A 16 -33.47 43.87 -43.98
C SER A 16 -32.67 45.17 -43.81
N MET A 17 -32.25 45.48 -42.58
CA MET A 17 -31.37 46.63 -42.34
C MET A 17 -30.11 46.53 -43.22
N THR A 18 -29.71 47.66 -43.79
CA THR A 18 -28.45 47.78 -44.55
C THR A 18 -27.26 47.64 -43.59
N ASP A 19 -26.08 47.29 -44.11
CA ASP A 19 -24.89 47.08 -43.27
C ASP A 19 -24.45 48.34 -42.54
N GLU A 20 -24.68 49.52 -43.12
CA GLU A 20 -24.44 50.82 -42.50
C GLU A 20 -25.37 51.08 -41.31
N GLU A 21 -26.66 50.77 -41.45
CA GLU A 21 -27.64 50.88 -40.35
C GLU A 21 -27.34 49.90 -39.21
N ARG A 22 -26.85 48.70 -39.53
CA ARG A 22 -26.41 47.70 -38.54
C ARG A 22 -25.20 48.20 -37.75
N MET A 23 -24.20 48.77 -38.43
CA MET A 23 -23.03 49.35 -37.78
C MET A 23 -23.41 50.54 -36.90
N ALA A 24 -24.28 51.43 -37.37
CA ALA A 24 -24.75 52.58 -36.58
C ALA A 24 -25.52 52.14 -35.33
N LEU A 25 -26.36 51.11 -35.45
CA LEU A 25 -27.08 50.54 -34.31
C LEU A 25 -26.13 49.86 -33.32
N ALA A 26 -25.14 49.11 -33.80
CA ALA A 26 -24.13 48.48 -32.95
C ALA A 26 -23.34 49.55 -32.16
N ALA A 27 -22.87 50.60 -32.83
CA ALA A 27 -22.13 51.69 -32.19
C ALA A 27 -22.98 52.46 -31.15
N LYS A 28 -24.30 52.56 -31.38
CA LYS A 28 -25.23 53.15 -30.43
C LYS A 28 -25.42 52.24 -29.21
N LEU A 29 -25.59 50.94 -29.43
CA LEU A 29 -25.73 49.95 -28.37
C LEU A 29 -24.47 49.85 -27.51
N ASP A 30 -23.28 49.92 -28.11
CA ASP A 30 -22.01 49.94 -27.38
C ASP A 30 -21.92 51.16 -26.47
N LYS A 31 -22.28 52.36 -26.95
CA LYS A 31 -22.32 53.58 -26.12
C LYS A 31 -23.34 53.51 -24.99
N GLU A 32 -24.54 53.00 -25.27
CA GLU A 32 -25.57 52.82 -24.25
C GLU A 32 -25.14 51.79 -23.20
N LEU A 33 -24.41 50.76 -23.61
CA LEU A 33 -23.83 49.76 -22.71
C LEU A 33 -22.74 50.34 -21.83
N ASP A 34 -21.83 51.15 -22.38
CA ASP A 34 -20.79 51.84 -21.61
C ASP A 34 -21.41 52.80 -20.58
N GLU A 35 -22.39 53.62 -20.99
CA GLU A 35 -23.12 54.51 -20.08
C GLU A 35 -23.87 53.74 -18.98
N PHE A 36 -24.41 52.57 -19.31
CA PHE A 36 -25.07 51.71 -18.33
C PHE A 36 -24.07 51.14 -17.32
N ILE A 37 -22.93 50.63 -17.79
CA ILE A 37 -21.87 50.08 -16.94
C ILE A 37 -21.30 51.15 -16.01
N GLU A 38 -21.11 52.38 -16.49
CA GLU A 38 -20.61 53.50 -15.66
C GLU A 38 -21.59 53.92 -14.56
N LYS A 39 -22.91 53.79 -14.80
CA LYS A 39 -23.95 54.10 -13.82
C LYS A 39 -24.15 53.00 -12.77
N LEU A 40 -23.62 51.80 -12.98
CA LEU A 40 -23.71 50.73 -11.98
C LEU A 40 -22.88 51.09 -10.74
N PRO A 41 -23.42 50.87 -9.52
CA PRO A 41 -22.66 51.08 -8.30
C PRO A 41 -21.44 50.15 -8.30
N ARG A 42 -20.23 50.75 -8.34
CA ARG A 42 -18.97 50.00 -8.25
C ARG A 42 -18.81 49.47 -6.83
N LYS A 43 -19.40 48.31 -6.54
CA LYS A 43 -19.12 47.57 -5.31
C LYS A 43 -17.73 46.95 -5.48
N LYS A 44 -16.73 47.47 -4.77
CA LYS A 44 -15.44 46.79 -4.70
C LYS A 44 -15.69 45.41 -4.09
N TYR A 45 -15.15 44.38 -4.72
CA TYR A 45 -15.24 43.02 -4.22
C TYR A 45 -14.26 42.91 -3.03
N GLU A 46 -14.72 43.32 -1.84
CA GLU A 46 -13.89 43.39 -0.63
C GLU A 46 -13.64 42.02 0.00
N ASP A 47 -14.56 41.07 -0.19
CA ASP A 47 -14.46 39.69 0.33
C ASP A 47 -13.61 38.76 -0.57
N GLY A 48 -12.95 39.32 -1.59
CA GLY A 48 -12.13 38.57 -2.55
C GLY A 48 -10.68 38.45 -2.17
N TRP A 49 -9.98 37.53 -2.84
CA TRP A 49 -8.53 37.55 -2.81
C TRP A 49 -7.99 38.80 -3.51
N PRO A 50 -6.93 39.42 -2.97
CA PRO A 50 -6.28 40.55 -3.64
C PRO A 50 -5.87 40.19 -5.06
N GLU A 51 -6.19 41.03 -6.05
CA GLU A 51 -5.88 40.80 -7.47
C GLU A 51 -4.37 40.65 -7.74
N ASP A 52 -3.51 41.16 -6.85
CA ASP A 52 -2.06 41.04 -6.99
C ASP A 52 -1.50 39.73 -6.39
N ARG A 53 -2.25 39.05 -5.51
CA ARG A 53 -1.79 37.85 -4.76
C ARG A 53 -2.76 36.66 -4.82
N TRP A 54 -3.79 36.72 -5.65
CA TRP A 54 -4.82 35.68 -5.70
C TRP A 54 -4.26 34.31 -6.10
N GLU A 55 -3.21 34.25 -6.95
CA GLU A 55 -2.58 32.99 -7.33
C GLU A 55 -1.93 32.29 -6.14
N GLU A 56 -1.29 33.07 -5.26
CA GLU A 56 -0.65 32.56 -4.03
C GLU A 56 -1.71 32.08 -3.02
N GLU A 57 -2.77 32.87 -2.80
CA GLU A 57 -3.87 32.50 -1.92
C GLU A 57 -4.63 31.27 -2.44
N MET A 58 -4.85 31.20 -3.76
CA MET A 58 -5.45 30.03 -4.42
C MET A 58 -4.58 28.79 -4.24
N ALA A 59 -3.27 28.91 -4.43
CA ALA A 59 -2.34 27.80 -4.24
C ALA A 59 -2.29 27.31 -2.78
N ARG A 60 -2.52 28.19 -1.81
CA ARG A 60 -2.62 27.86 -0.37
C ARG A 60 -3.99 27.29 0.02
N HIS A 61 -5.02 27.55 -0.78
CA HIS A 61 -6.37 27.14 -0.45
C HIS A 61 -6.56 25.61 -0.60
N PRO A 62 -7.11 24.91 0.42
CA PRO A 62 -7.18 23.44 0.43
C PRO A 62 -7.90 22.82 -0.77
N PHE A 63 -8.84 23.53 -1.37
CA PHE A 63 -9.60 23.04 -2.53
C PHE A 63 -8.86 23.19 -3.86
N PHE A 64 -7.88 24.10 -3.96
CA PHE A 64 -7.20 24.45 -5.21
C PHE A 64 -5.69 24.19 -5.17
N MET A 65 -5.13 23.84 -3.99
CA MET A 65 -3.73 23.48 -3.85
C MET A 65 -3.38 22.28 -4.76
N LYS A 66 -2.29 22.43 -5.51
CA LYS A 66 -1.77 21.37 -6.40
C LYS A 66 -0.87 20.39 -5.66
N GLU A 67 -0.22 20.86 -4.61
CA GLU A 67 0.69 20.09 -3.77
C GLU A 67 0.27 20.21 -2.31
N PRO A 68 0.37 19.12 -1.53
CA PRO A 68 0.10 19.18 -0.10
C PRO A 68 1.20 20.02 0.61
N PRO A 69 0.85 20.75 1.69
CA PRO A 69 1.82 21.51 2.48
C PRO A 69 2.89 20.59 3.08
N LYS A 70 4.14 21.06 3.14
CA LYS A 70 5.23 20.26 3.73
C LYS A 70 5.21 20.43 5.25
N PRO A 71 5.77 19.44 5.99
CA PRO A 71 5.90 19.56 7.44
C PRO A 71 6.71 20.82 7.83
N GLY A 72 6.08 21.76 8.52
CA GLY A 72 6.68 23.03 8.95
C GLY A 72 6.26 24.26 8.15
N ASP A 73 5.54 24.09 7.04
CA ASP A 73 4.97 25.21 6.29
C ASP A 73 3.75 25.80 7.05
N GLU A 74 3.56 27.12 6.94
CA GLU A 74 2.34 27.77 7.43
C GLU A 74 1.14 27.28 6.61
N VAL A 75 0.17 26.67 7.29
CA VAL A 75 -1.06 26.17 6.66
C VAL A 75 -2.15 27.24 6.69
N HIS A 76 -2.94 27.31 5.62
CA HIS A 76 -4.09 28.22 5.57
C HIS A 76 -5.10 27.87 6.68
N PRO A 77 -5.74 28.84 7.36
CA PRO A 77 -6.68 28.56 8.47
C PRO A 77 -7.80 27.59 8.12
N LEU A 78 -8.29 27.63 6.87
CA LEU A 78 -9.29 26.67 6.38
C LEU A 78 -8.76 25.23 6.34
N PHE A 79 -7.48 25.03 6.00
CA PHE A 79 -6.86 23.71 6.02
C PHE A 79 -6.78 23.19 7.46
N GLU A 80 -6.38 24.04 8.40
CA GLU A 80 -6.37 23.70 9.83
C GLU A 80 -7.78 23.36 10.34
N GLY A 81 -8.79 24.15 9.98
CA GLY A 81 -10.19 23.89 10.33
C GLY A 81 -10.69 22.54 9.79
N LEU A 82 -10.40 22.22 8.53
CA LEU A 82 -10.72 20.91 7.95
C LEU A 82 -9.98 19.76 8.64
N GLN A 83 -8.71 19.98 9.00
CA GLN A 83 -7.91 19.00 9.72
C GLN A 83 -8.50 18.72 11.11
N LYS A 84 -8.88 19.76 11.84
CA LYS A 84 -9.54 19.62 13.15
C LYS A 84 -10.86 18.88 13.02
N LEU A 85 -11.72 19.30 12.10
CA LEU A 85 -13.01 18.64 11.89
C LEU A 85 -12.87 17.13 11.64
N LYS A 86 -11.81 16.72 10.95
CA LYS A 86 -11.61 15.31 10.58
C LYS A 86 -10.86 14.47 11.62
N TYR A 87 -9.86 15.05 12.28
CA TYR A 87 -8.91 14.30 13.11
C TYR A 87 -8.87 14.72 14.58
N ASP A 88 -9.54 15.80 14.96
CA ASP A 88 -9.53 16.28 16.33
C ASP A 88 -10.28 15.29 17.24
N PRO A 89 -9.61 14.74 18.29
CA PRO A 89 -10.26 13.88 19.27
C PRO A 89 -11.32 14.57 20.14
N GLU A 90 -11.30 15.90 20.24
CA GLU A 90 -12.30 16.65 21.02
C GLU A 90 -13.63 16.77 20.26
N GLU A 91 -13.57 16.88 18.94
CA GLU A 91 -14.75 17.05 18.06
C GLU A 91 -15.34 15.71 17.60
N ASN A 92 -14.53 14.66 17.49
CA ASN A 92 -14.95 13.36 16.96
C ASN A 92 -14.96 12.28 18.04
N LYS A 93 -15.95 11.37 17.96
CA LYS A 93 -15.93 10.18 18.81
C LYS A 93 -14.75 9.27 18.43
N PRO A 94 -14.18 8.51 19.38
CA PRO A 94 -13.07 7.59 19.08
C PRO A 94 -13.39 6.57 17.97
N GLU A 95 -14.64 6.10 17.88
CA GLU A 95 -15.09 5.22 16.79
C GLU A 95 -15.11 5.92 15.42
N GLU A 96 -15.63 7.15 15.37
CA GLU A 96 -15.68 7.96 14.15
C GLU A 96 -14.27 8.32 13.67
N LEU A 97 -13.38 8.66 14.61
CA LEU A 97 -11.98 8.95 14.31
C LEU A 97 -11.26 7.71 13.75
N ALA A 98 -11.47 6.54 14.33
CA ALA A 98 -10.94 5.28 13.81
C ALA A 98 -11.48 4.96 12.40
N LEU A 99 -12.76 5.26 12.14
CA LEU A 99 -13.38 5.12 10.82
C LEU A 99 -12.81 6.12 9.80
N ASN A 100 -12.55 7.37 10.18
CA ASN A 100 -11.92 8.37 9.32
C ASN A 100 -10.54 7.89 8.86
N TYR A 101 -9.70 7.41 9.79
CA TYR A 101 -8.40 6.82 9.47
C TYR A 101 -8.51 5.55 8.61
N LYS A 102 -9.54 4.73 8.83
CA LYS A 102 -9.82 3.55 7.99
C LYS A 102 -10.13 3.98 6.56
N GLU A 103 -10.95 5.01 6.35
CA GLU A 103 -11.26 5.52 5.01
C GLU A 103 -10.03 6.12 4.33
N ASP A 104 -9.18 6.84 5.07
CA ASP A 104 -7.91 7.35 4.53
C ASP A 104 -6.96 6.24 4.11
N GLY A 105 -6.88 5.19 4.92
CA GLY A 105 -6.12 4.00 4.58
C GLY A 105 -6.68 3.33 3.32
N ASN A 106 -8.00 3.20 3.21
CA ASN A 106 -8.67 2.61 2.04
C ASN A 106 -8.44 3.43 0.77
N TYR A 107 -8.51 4.76 0.88
CA TYR A 107 -8.20 5.69 -0.20
C TYR A 107 -6.76 5.46 -0.67
N ASN A 108 -5.78 5.56 0.23
CA ASN A 108 -4.37 5.34 -0.12
C ASN A 108 -4.11 3.95 -0.69
N PHE A 109 -4.79 2.92 -0.17
CA PHE A 109 -4.70 1.56 -0.67
C PHE A 109 -5.20 1.45 -2.12
N LYS A 110 -6.31 2.11 -2.47
CA LYS A 110 -6.85 2.16 -3.83
C LYS A 110 -5.87 2.79 -4.82
N TYR A 111 -5.15 3.83 -4.41
CA TYR A 111 -4.10 4.47 -5.20
C TYR A 111 -2.74 3.74 -5.12
N LYS A 112 -2.69 2.54 -4.55
CA LYS A 112 -1.47 1.72 -4.37
C LYS A 112 -0.38 2.38 -3.53
N ASN A 113 -0.73 3.42 -2.76
CA ASN A 113 0.14 4.07 -1.79
C ASN A 113 0.16 3.26 -0.48
N TYR A 114 0.65 2.02 -0.55
CA TYR A 114 0.54 1.07 0.56
C TYR A 114 1.29 1.55 1.82
N ARG A 115 2.38 2.32 1.68
CA ARG A 115 3.11 2.88 2.83
C ARG A 115 2.24 3.88 3.62
N LEU A 116 1.56 4.78 2.90
CA LEU A 116 0.63 5.74 3.52
C LEU A 116 -0.59 5.03 4.10
N ALA A 117 -1.10 3.99 3.43
CA ALA A 117 -2.19 3.18 3.96
C ALA A 117 -1.82 2.52 5.30
N VAL A 118 -0.61 1.95 5.43
CA VAL A 118 -0.11 1.39 6.69
C VAL A 118 -0.08 2.46 7.80
N ILE A 119 0.38 3.67 7.49
CA ILE A 119 0.43 4.77 8.46
C ILE A 119 -0.99 5.12 8.91
N ALA A 120 -1.90 5.37 7.98
CA ALA A 120 -3.29 5.72 8.28
C ALA A 120 -3.98 4.64 9.14
N TYR A 121 -3.88 3.36 8.79
CA TYR A 121 -4.44 2.29 9.61
C TYR A 121 -3.77 2.18 10.98
N THR A 122 -2.48 2.50 11.09
CA THR A 122 -1.77 2.48 12.37
C THR A 122 -2.22 3.63 13.27
N GLU A 123 -2.46 4.82 12.72
CA GLU A 123 -3.06 5.93 13.47
C GLU A 123 -4.48 5.57 13.93
N GLY A 124 -5.30 4.97 13.07
CA GLY A 124 -6.62 4.46 13.46
C GLY A 124 -6.58 3.47 14.63
N LEU A 125 -5.59 2.56 14.63
CA LEU A 125 -5.41 1.60 15.74
C LEU A 125 -4.88 2.25 17.03
N LYS A 126 -4.20 3.39 16.96
CA LYS A 126 -3.74 4.13 18.15
C LYS A 126 -4.87 4.81 18.89
N VAL A 127 -5.94 5.18 18.17
CA VAL A 127 -7.14 5.81 18.76
C VAL A 127 -7.78 4.91 19.82
N LYS A 128 -7.70 3.57 19.65
CA LYS A 128 -8.30 2.57 20.55
C LYS A 128 -9.78 2.84 20.82
N CYS A 129 -10.59 2.70 19.77
CA CYS A 129 -12.02 2.99 19.82
C CYS A 129 -12.84 2.09 20.77
N GLY A 130 -12.27 1.00 21.27
CA GLY A 130 -12.95 0.05 22.16
C GLY A 130 -13.86 -0.93 21.44
N ASN A 131 -14.01 -0.80 20.11
CA ASN A 131 -14.82 -1.66 19.29
C ASN A 131 -13.95 -2.72 18.57
N PRO A 132 -14.04 -4.00 18.96
CA PRO A 132 -13.17 -5.05 18.43
C PRO A 132 -13.39 -5.32 16.94
N ASP A 133 -14.58 -5.07 16.38
CA ASP A 133 -14.85 -5.27 14.96
C ASP A 133 -14.15 -4.22 14.09
N ILE A 134 -14.10 -2.96 14.55
CA ILE A 134 -13.39 -1.88 13.85
C ILE A 134 -11.88 -2.15 13.90
N ASP A 135 -11.35 -2.48 15.09
CA ASP A 135 -9.94 -2.79 15.28
C ASP A 135 -9.52 -4.02 14.46
N ALA A 136 -10.33 -5.09 14.43
CA ALA A 136 -10.08 -6.27 13.60
C ALA A 136 -10.05 -5.92 12.11
N THR A 137 -10.96 -5.03 11.65
CA THR A 137 -11.02 -4.58 10.26
C THR A 137 -9.78 -3.74 9.90
N LEU A 138 -9.37 -2.81 10.78
CA LEU A 138 -8.16 -2.01 10.61
C LEU A 138 -6.91 -2.87 10.54
N LEU A 139 -6.76 -3.86 11.43
CA LEU A 139 -5.65 -4.82 11.42
C LEU A 139 -5.62 -5.63 10.12
N ASN A 140 -6.78 -6.13 9.68
CA ASN A 140 -6.89 -6.86 8.42
C ASN A 140 -6.51 -6.00 7.21
N ASN A 141 -6.95 -4.74 7.17
CA ASN A 141 -6.60 -3.84 6.08
C ASN A 141 -5.12 -3.43 6.11
N ARG A 142 -4.54 -3.21 7.30
CA ARG A 142 -3.10 -3.00 7.47
C ARG A 142 -2.30 -4.21 7.04
N ALA A 143 -2.76 -5.43 7.36
CA ALA A 143 -2.16 -6.66 6.89
C ALA A 143 -2.16 -6.76 5.36
N ALA A 144 -3.25 -6.32 4.70
CA ALA A 144 -3.30 -6.24 3.24
C ALA A 144 -2.23 -5.29 2.70
N ALA A 145 -2.11 -4.09 3.28
CA ALA A 145 -1.11 -3.11 2.85
C ALA A 145 0.32 -3.64 3.06
N HIS A 146 0.59 -4.30 4.19
CA HIS A 146 1.87 -4.97 4.44
C HIS A 146 2.15 -6.12 3.47
N TYR A 147 1.13 -6.88 3.07
CA TYR A 147 1.27 -7.95 2.08
C TYR A 147 1.74 -7.41 0.73
N PHE A 148 1.14 -6.31 0.24
CA PHE A 148 1.58 -5.67 -1.01
C PHE A 148 2.97 -5.04 -0.92
N LEU A 149 3.39 -4.63 0.29
CA LEU A 149 4.76 -4.19 0.56
C LEU A 149 5.75 -5.36 0.74
N LYS A 150 5.31 -6.62 0.60
CA LYS A 150 6.09 -7.85 0.85
C LYS A 150 6.59 -8.00 2.29
N ASN A 151 5.96 -7.31 3.24
CA ASN A 151 6.23 -7.42 4.66
C ASN A 151 5.41 -8.56 5.28
N TYR A 152 5.62 -9.79 4.79
CA TYR A 152 4.76 -10.94 5.10
C TYR A 152 4.71 -11.28 6.60
N ARG A 153 5.81 -11.09 7.34
CA ARG A 153 5.84 -11.31 8.80
C ARG A 153 4.95 -10.33 9.56
N SER A 154 5.00 -9.05 9.19
CA SER A 154 4.15 -8.02 9.80
C SER A 154 2.69 -8.23 9.44
N ALA A 155 2.42 -8.57 8.17
CA ALA A 155 1.07 -8.91 7.72
C ALA A 155 0.49 -10.11 8.47
N LEU A 156 1.28 -11.17 8.67
CA LEU A 156 0.84 -12.35 9.43
C LEU A 156 0.52 -11.98 10.88
N LYS A 157 1.37 -11.20 11.54
CA LYS A 157 1.14 -10.73 12.91
C LYS A 157 -0.16 -9.93 13.02
N ASP A 158 -0.43 -9.06 12.06
CA ASP A 158 -1.68 -8.28 12.03
C ASP A 158 -2.91 -9.17 11.81
N CYS A 159 -2.81 -10.19 10.94
CA CYS A 159 -3.87 -11.18 10.79
C CYS A 159 -4.11 -11.96 12.09
N GLU A 160 -3.06 -12.42 12.77
CA GLU A 160 -3.18 -13.13 14.05
C GLU A 160 -3.82 -12.26 15.14
N LEU A 161 -3.49 -10.96 15.18
CA LEU A 161 -4.13 -10.01 16.08
C LEU A 161 -5.61 -9.80 15.72
N ALA A 162 -5.95 -9.69 14.43
CA ALA A 162 -7.33 -9.58 13.99
C ALA A 162 -8.16 -10.82 14.37
N LEU A 163 -7.56 -12.02 14.28
CA LEU A 163 -8.21 -13.28 14.65
C LEU A 163 -8.42 -13.44 16.15
N LYS A 164 -7.58 -12.80 16.99
CA LYS A 164 -7.81 -12.74 18.44
C LYS A 164 -9.02 -11.88 18.81
N LEU A 165 -9.28 -10.83 18.03
CA LEU A 165 -10.45 -9.97 18.23
C LEU A 165 -11.71 -10.58 17.63
N LYS A 166 -11.57 -11.19 16.44
CA LYS A 166 -12.66 -11.80 15.68
C LYS A 166 -12.24 -13.16 15.16
N THR A 167 -12.64 -14.21 15.89
CA THR A 167 -12.27 -15.60 15.59
C THR A 167 -12.75 -16.07 14.22
N ASN A 168 -13.99 -15.74 13.84
CA ASN A 168 -14.58 -16.10 12.56
C ASN A 168 -14.38 -14.99 11.52
N TYR A 169 -13.13 -14.73 11.14
CA TYR A 169 -12.81 -13.71 10.14
C TYR A 169 -12.10 -14.26 8.90
N ASP A 170 -12.87 -14.84 7.98
CA ASP A 170 -12.35 -15.53 6.79
C ASP A 170 -11.39 -14.69 5.96
N LYS A 171 -11.62 -13.37 5.84
CA LYS A 171 -10.71 -12.48 5.09
C LYS A 171 -9.32 -12.41 5.74
N ALA A 172 -9.25 -12.37 7.07
CA ALA A 172 -7.98 -12.38 7.80
C ALA A 172 -7.31 -13.76 7.73
N ILE A 173 -8.08 -14.85 7.87
CA ILE A 173 -7.56 -16.22 7.76
C ILE A 173 -6.98 -16.48 6.35
N LYS A 174 -7.73 -16.14 5.29
CA LYS A 174 -7.28 -16.28 3.89
C LYS A 174 -5.97 -15.51 3.66
N ARG A 175 -5.86 -14.29 4.20
CA ARG A 175 -4.63 -13.50 4.10
C ARG A 175 -3.47 -14.07 4.92
N ALA A 176 -3.74 -14.61 6.12
CA ALA A 176 -2.72 -15.30 6.92
C ALA A 176 -2.15 -16.50 6.17
N ALA A 177 -3.01 -17.31 5.53
CA ALA A 177 -2.61 -18.44 4.70
C ALA A 177 -1.71 -17.99 3.52
N GLN A 178 -2.08 -16.90 2.84
CA GLN A 178 -1.26 -16.30 1.77
C GLN A 178 0.10 -15.81 2.29
N CYS A 179 0.14 -15.15 3.45
CA CYS A 179 1.41 -14.70 4.05
C CYS A 179 2.31 -15.89 4.40
N CYS A 180 1.75 -16.95 4.98
CA CYS A 180 2.48 -18.18 5.27
C CYS A 180 3.02 -18.85 4.01
N TYR A 181 2.24 -18.87 2.92
CA TYR A 181 2.66 -19.38 1.62
C TYR A 181 3.88 -18.62 1.07
N GLU A 182 3.84 -17.28 1.08
CA GLU A 182 4.97 -16.44 0.61
C GLU A 182 6.22 -16.61 1.50
N MET A 183 6.01 -16.89 2.80
CA MET A 183 7.09 -17.20 3.73
C MET A 183 7.59 -18.65 3.68
N LYS A 184 7.06 -19.47 2.75
CA LYS A 184 7.35 -20.92 2.63
C LYS A 184 7.00 -21.74 3.87
N GLN A 185 6.12 -21.23 4.73
CA GLN A 185 5.57 -21.94 5.89
C GLN A 185 4.30 -22.68 5.47
N TYR A 186 4.43 -23.65 4.56
CA TYR A 186 3.29 -24.29 3.92
C TYR A 186 2.40 -25.09 4.89
N ASN A 187 2.98 -25.71 5.93
CA ASN A 187 2.20 -26.42 6.95
C ASN A 187 1.22 -25.47 7.65
N LYS A 188 1.69 -24.30 8.10
CA LYS A 188 0.81 -23.29 8.71
C LYS A 188 -0.23 -22.75 7.73
N ALA A 189 0.12 -22.62 6.46
CA ALA A 189 -0.84 -22.19 5.44
C ALA A 189 -1.97 -23.22 5.28
N ILE A 190 -1.66 -24.53 5.36
CA ILE A 190 -2.65 -25.61 5.34
C ILE A 190 -3.56 -25.52 6.57
N ASP A 191 -2.99 -25.33 7.77
CA ASP A 191 -3.77 -25.20 9.00
C ASP A 191 -4.81 -24.08 8.89
N TYR A 192 -4.42 -22.90 8.40
CA TYR A 192 -5.36 -21.81 8.15
C TYR A 192 -6.41 -22.13 7.07
N CYS A 193 -6.07 -22.88 6.03
CA CYS A 193 -7.06 -23.33 5.06
C CYS A 193 -8.07 -24.29 5.70
N ASP A 194 -7.59 -25.21 6.53
CA ASP A 194 -8.42 -26.21 7.20
C ASP A 194 -9.44 -25.54 8.14
N THR A 195 -9.05 -24.48 8.86
CA THR A 195 -10.00 -23.71 9.69
C THR A 195 -11.17 -23.11 8.90
N ILE A 196 -10.96 -22.67 7.66
CA ILE A 196 -12.06 -22.16 6.83
C ILE A 196 -12.87 -23.31 6.24
N LEU A 197 -12.21 -24.40 5.82
CA LEU A 197 -12.86 -25.57 5.22
C LEU A 197 -13.74 -26.34 6.22
N GLU A 198 -13.52 -26.19 7.53
CA GLU A 198 -14.43 -26.68 8.56
C GLU A 198 -15.86 -26.12 8.39
N ASN A 199 -15.96 -24.84 8.01
CA ASN A 199 -17.22 -24.12 7.79
C ASN A 199 -17.65 -24.13 6.30
N GLU A 200 -16.71 -23.94 5.36
CA GLU A 200 -16.94 -23.86 3.92
C GLU A 200 -16.33 -25.07 3.17
N LYS A 201 -16.91 -26.27 3.35
CA LYS A 201 -16.35 -27.53 2.81
C LYS A 201 -16.22 -27.57 1.28
N ASP A 202 -17.04 -26.81 0.55
CA ASP A 202 -17.12 -26.85 -0.92
C ASP A 202 -16.30 -25.75 -1.64
N ASN A 203 -15.47 -25.00 -0.90
CA ASN A 203 -14.68 -23.93 -1.50
C ASN A 203 -13.53 -24.47 -2.37
N LYS A 204 -13.82 -24.69 -3.67
CA LYS A 204 -12.87 -25.24 -4.66
C LYS A 204 -11.54 -24.47 -4.70
N THR A 205 -11.59 -23.15 -4.67
CA THR A 205 -10.38 -22.30 -4.74
C THR A 205 -9.45 -22.55 -3.55
N LEU A 206 -10.03 -22.72 -2.36
CA LEU A 206 -9.28 -22.97 -1.14
C LEU A 206 -8.74 -24.41 -1.11
N LEU A 207 -9.52 -25.38 -1.59
CA LEU A 207 -9.07 -26.77 -1.74
C LEU A 207 -7.88 -26.89 -2.70
N GLU A 208 -7.90 -26.17 -3.82
CA GLU A 208 -6.78 -26.11 -4.76
C GLU A 208 -5.54 -25.45 -4.13
N PHE A 209 -5.73 -24.32 -3.45
CA PHE A 209 -4.65 -23.64 -2.74
C PHE A 209 -4.02 -24.53 -1.66
N ARG A 210 -4.85 -25.24 -0.88
CA ARG A 210 -4.40 -26.22 0.12
C ARG A 210 -3.60 -27.36 -0.51
N LYS A 211 -4.09 -27.96 -1.60
CA LYS A 211 -3.38 -29.02 -2.34
C LYS A 211 -2.01 -28.56 -2.81
N LYS A 212 -1.92 -27.33 -3.33
CA LYS A 212 -0.66 -26.69 -3.75
C LYS A 212 0.29 -26.50 -2.57
N CYS A 213 -0.20 -26.04 -1.41
CA CYS A 213 0.62 -25.93 -0.21
C CYS A 213 1.14 -27.31 0.23
N ALA A 214 0.29 -28.34 0.19
CA ALA A 214 0.65 -29.70 0.59
C ALA A 214 1.73 -30.35 -0.31
N SER A 215 1.67 -30.12 -1.63
CA SER A 215 2.73 -30.60 -2.53
C SER A 215 4.06 -29.92 -2.24
N LEU A 216 4.06 -28.58 -2.09
CA LEU A 216 5.26 -27.81 -1.79
C LEU A 216 5.85 -28.14 -0.40
N ALA A 217 5.00 -28.41 0.59
CA ALA A 217 5.42 -28.87 1.91
C ALA A 217 6.20 -30.19 1.83
N LYS A 218 5.70 -31.17 1.05
CA LYS A 218 6.39 -32.44 0.81
C LYS A 218 7.71 -32.25 0.09
N ASP A 219 7.78 -31.36 -0.90
CA ASP A 219 9.02 -31.09 -1.63
C ASP A 219 10.10 -30.48 -0.72
N ILE A 220 9.71 -29.52 0.14
CA ILE A 220 10.61 -28.96 1.15
C ILE A 220 11.10 -30.06 2.09
N GLU A 221 10.18 -30.86 2.65
CA GLU A 221 10.54 -31.92 3.59
C GLU A 221 11.50 -32.95 2.96
N GLN A 222 11.25 -33.36 1.72
CA GLN A 222 12.16 -34.25 0.99
C GLN A 222 13.53 -33.62 0.76
N SER A 223 13.58 -32.33 0.42
CA SER A 223 14.84 -31.60 0.23
C SER A 223 15.64 -31.49 1.53
N GLU A 224 14.97 -31.26 2.65
CA GLU A 224 15.57 -31.19 3.99
C GLU A 224 16.09 -32.55 4.43
N ARG A 225 15.32 -33.62 4.23
CA ARG A 225 15.74 -35.00 4.49
C ARG A 225 17.01 -35.37 3.70
N LYS A 226 17.05 -35.04 2.39
CA LYS A 226 18.24 -35.25 1.56
C LYS A 226 19.44 -34.46 2.08
N LYS A 227 19.25 -33.17 2.40
CA LYS A 227 20.31 -32.31 2.95
C LYS A 227 20.87 -32.85 4.27
N GLN A 228 19.99 -33.30 5.17
CA GLN A 228 20.39 -33.92 6.44
C GLN A 228 21.15 -35.23 6.24
N PHE A 229 20.72 -36.06 5.29
CA PHE A 229 21.43 -37.29 4.95
C PHE A 229 22.86 -37.01 4.45
N PHE A 230 23.01 -36.11 3.49
CA PHE A 230 24.34 -35.73 2.98
C PHE A 230 25.22 -35.08 4.06
N ALA A 231 24.63 -34.26 4.94
CA ALA A 231 25.35 -33.68 6.08
C ALA A 231 25.86 -34.76 7.04
N LYS A 232 25.02 -35.76 7.39
CA LYS A 232 25.42 -36.90 8.22
C LYS A 232 26.50 -37.76 7.57
N LYS A 233 26.38 -38.04 6.27
CA LYS A 233 27.38 -38.79 5.51
C LYS A 233 28.74 -38.08 5.53
N LYS A 234 28.74 -36.77 5.25
CA LYS A 234 29.96 -35.95 5.28
C LYS A 234 30.58 -35.93 6.67
N GLN A 235 29.77 -35.78 7.73
CA GLN A 235 30.24 -35.82 9.11
C GLN A 235 30.87 -37.18 9.45
N MET A 236 30.26 -38.29 9.02
CA MET A 236 30.83 -39.62 9.22
C MET A 236 32.15 -39.83 8.47
N GLU A 237 32.28 -39.30 7.26
CA GLU A 237 33.53 -39.31 6.49
C GLU A 237 34.62 -38.48 7.18
N GLU A 238 34.28 -37.30 7.70
CA GLU A 238 35.18 -36.47 8.50
C GLU A 238 35.65 -37.20 9.77
N ASP A 239 34.71 -37.80 10.52
CA ASP A 239 35.01 -38.55 11.75
C ASP A 239 35.92 -39.76 11.45
N ASN A 240 35.67 -40.47 10.36
CA ASN A 240 36.51 -41.58 9.92
C ASN A 240 37.92 -41.13 9.53
N LEU A 241 38.03 -40.01 8.82
CA LEU A 241 39.32 -39.45 8.44
C LEU A 241 40.14 -39.05 9.69
N VAL A 242 39.51 -38.40 10.66
CA VAL A 242 40.15 -38.03 11.93
C VAL A 242 40.65 -39.26 12.68
N LYS A 243 39.82 -40.32 12.78
CA LYS A 243 40.23 -41.59 13.40
C LYS A 243 41.45 -42.20 12.71
N GLU A 244 41.49 -42.16 11.38
CA GLU A 244 42.57 -42.74 10.60
C GLU A 244 43.88 -41.94 10.73
N ILE A 245 43.81 -40.60 10.84
CA ILE A 245 44.96 -39.74 11.12
C ILE A 245 45.56 -40.04 12.50
N LEU A 246 44.70 -40.16 13.53
CA LEU A 246 45.13 -40.48 14.89
C LEU A 246 45.81 -41.85 14.99
N LYS A 247 45.27 -42.87 14.30
CA LYS A 247 45.88 -44.22 14.25
C LYS A 247 47.29 -44.22 13.67
N ARG A 248 47.58 -43.33 12.71
CA ARG A 248 48.89 -43.21 12.07
C ARG A 248 49.92 -42.45 12.93
N GLY A 249 49.57 -42.08 14.16
CA GLY A 249 50.48 -41.47 15.13
C GLY A 249 50.67 -39.96 14.96
N TYR A 250 49.88 -39.31 14.10
CA TYR A 250 49.91 -37.85 13.97
C TYR A 250 49.18 -37.20 15.14
N LYS A 251 49.88 -36.38 15.92
CA LYS A 251 49.26 -35.51 16.94
C LYS A 251 48.53 -34.37 16.24
N LEU A 252 47.21 -34.30 16.45
CA LEU A 252 46.39 -33.17 16.03
C LEU A 252 46.48 -32.08 17.10
N GLU A 253 47.34 -31.08 16.89
CA GLU A 253 47.35 -29.86 17.71
C GLU A 253 46.30 -28.88 17.19
N GLY A 254 45.22 -28.73 17.94
CA GLY A 254 44.18 -27.74 17.68
C GLY A 254 43.46 -27.42 18.97
N ASP A 255 43.70 -26.21 19.46
CA ASP A 255 43.01 -25.62 20.60
C ASP A 255 41.52 -25.56 20.30
N SER A 256 40.73 -26.31 21.07
CA SER A 256 39.26 -26.41 21.06
C SER A 256 38.54 -26.02 19.74
N GLY A 257 38.41 -26.97 18.82
CA GLY A 257 37.12 -27.23 18.14
C GLY A 257 36.69 -26.48 16.88
N THR A 258 37.43 -25.54 16.25
CA THR A 258 36.81 -24.79 15.12
C THR A 258 37.70 -24.27 13.98
N ARG A 259 38.88 -24.85 13.69
CA ARG A 259 39.78 -24.28 12.65
C ARG A 259 40.34 -25.21 11.56
N TYR A 260 39.82 -26.41 11.38
CA TYR A 260 40.42 -27.40 10.47
C TYR A 260 40.21 -27.15 8.96
N TYR A 261 39.26 -26.30 8.56
CA TYR A 261 38.96 -26.08 7.14
C TYR A 261 39.87 -25.08 6.41
N LYS A 262 40.70 -24.30 7.12
CA LYS A 262 41.48 -23.20 6.53
C LYS A 262 42.87 -23.61 6.01
N TYR A 263 43.45 -24.70 6.53
CA TYR A 263 44.85 -25.07 6.26
C TYR A 263 45.07 -25.96 5.02
N LEU A 264 44.08 -26.71 4.55
CA LEU A 264 44.20 -27.55 3.35
C LEU A 264 44.22 -26.76 2.04
N LYS A 265 43.71 -25.52 2.02
CA LYS A 265 43.74 -24.65 0.82
C LYS A 265 45.09 -23.94 0.61
N HIS A 266 45.93 -23.82 1.64
CA HIS A 266 47.17 -23.04 1.56
C HIS A 266 48.41 -23.90 1.25
N THR A 267 48.37 -25.21 1.52
CA THR A 267 49.51 -26.11 1.34
C THR A 267 49.64 -26.67 -0.09
N LEU A 268 48.56 -26.74 -0.86
CA LEU A 268 48.61 -27.15 -2.28
C LEU A 268 49.13 -26.05 -3.22
N SER A 269 49.24 -24.80 -2.75
CA SER A 269 49.83 -23.68 -3.51
C SER A 269 51.34 -23.51 -3.27
N GLY A 270 51.94 -24.25 -2.33
CA GLY A 270 53.27 -23.94 -1.80
C GLY A 270 54.29 -25.08 -1.79
N MET A 271 53.91 -26.34 -2.02
CA MET A 271 54.88 -27.45 -2.01
C MET A 271 55.64 -27.56 -3.34
N ARG A 272 56.54 -26.60 -3.58
CA ARG A 272 57.83 -26.89 -4.21
C ARG A 272 58.80 -27.23 -3.09
N ASN A 273 59.43 -28.39 -3.23
CA ASN A 273 60.62 -28.85 -2.51
C ASN A 273 60.46 -29.01 -0.99
N ILE A 274 60.64 -30.24 -0.50
CA ILE A 274 61.77 -30.60 0.38
C ILE A 274 61.84 -32.14 0.42
N SER A 275 62.93 -32.63 -0.16
CA SER A 275 63.50 -33.96 0.07
C SER A 275 63.98 -34.07 1.51
N THR A 276 63.55 -35.09 2.26
CA THR A 276 64.40 -35.66 3.32
C THR A 276 64.03 -37.10 3.61
N LYS A 277 65.03 -37.98 3.44
CA LYS A 277 65.05 -39.40 3.79
C LYS A 277 65.07 -39.60 5.31
N LEU A 278 64.43 -40.68 5.77
CA LEU A 278 64.77 -41.50 6.95
C LEU A 278 64.18 -42.88 6.59
N LYS A 279 64.90 -43.92 6.14
CA LYS A 279 66.11 -44.65 6.55
C LYS A 279 65.97 -45.42 7.88
N ILE A 280 65.78 -46.73 7.68
CA ILE A 280 65.52 -47.88 8.58
C ILE A 280 64.11 -47.93 9.16
#